data_AF-A0A5C8TW71-F1
#
_entry.id   AF-A0A5C8TW71-F1
#
_cell.length_a   1.000
_cell.length_b   1.000
_cell.length_c   1.000
_cell.angle_alpha   90.00
_cell.angle_beta   90.00
_cell.angle_gamma   90.00
#
_symmetry.space_group_name_H-M   'P 1'
#
loop_
_entity.id
_entity.type
_entity.pdbx_description
1 polymer ?
#
loop_
_entity_poly.entity_id
_entity_poly.type
_entity_poly.pdbx_seq_one_letter_code
_entity_poly.pdbx_strand_id
1 'polypeptide(L)'
;MTASFDLKGPSTRYNARIFRLGADWVLCSFRLPTSMPIPLEVVAPGDVTLETWAFAGMTARERRPTGLLLLRTRGDAAETVLARGTRLVVATHFHSITLATDPAEPAGTLSPGDAAVMARAVLSSMTPRNAAALADPITLLAPAIRDLPVSKDGPVVTLVDDPRACSISGTEVPNYVLFDSGPGLRCARVATARMTFSPASRMDLELDPLWGPAVGQPERAFLIANGGFAAARLSAAAR
;
A
#
# COMPACT_ATOMS: atom_id res chain seq x y z
N MET A 1 -0.52 -34.99 -8.89
CA MET A 1 -0.98 -34.63 -10.24
C MET A 1 -0.59 -33.17 -10.45
N THR A 2 0.61 -32.91 -10.95
CA THR A 2 1.15 -31.56 -11.17
C THR A 2 0.80 -31.14 -12.59
N ALA A 3 -0.15 -30.21 -12.72
CA ALA A 3 -0.44 -29.59 -14.01
C ALA A 3 0.74 -28.68 -14.39
N SER A 4 1.52 -29.10 -15.38
CA SER A 4 2.50 -28.26 -16.04
C SER A 4 1.74 -27.30 -16.95
N PHE A 5 1.65 -26.03 -16.56
CA PHE A 5 1.16 -24.98 -17.44
C PHE A 5 2.27 -24.62 -18.43
N ASP A 6 2.34 -25.36 -19.54
CA ASP A 6 3.12 -24.94 -20.71
C ASP A 6 2.47 -23.69 -21.32
N LEU A 7 2.92 -22.50 -20.87
CA LEU A 7 2.53 -21.21 -21.43
C LEU A 7 3.23 -20.99 -22.78
N LYS A 8 2.81 -21.71 -23.82
CA LYS A 8 3.17 -21.46 -25.23
C LYS A 8 2.17 -20.53 -25.92
N GLY A 9 1.85 -19.41 -25.27
CA GLY A 9 1.19 -18.27 -25.92
C GLY A 9 2.20 -17.14 -26.17
N PRO A 10 2.06 -16.31 -27.21
CA PRO A 10 2.91 -15.13 -27.36
C PRO A 10 2.72 -14.22 -26.14
N SER A 11 3.73 -14.12 -25.25
CA SER A 11 3.68 -13.16 -24.15
C SER A 11 3.75 -11.76 -24.73
N THR A 12 2.67 -10.98 -24.62
CA THR A 12 2.69 -9.59 -25.05
C THR A 12 3.69 -8.82 -24.21
N ARG A 13 4.60 -8.11 -24.88
CA ARG A 13 5.72 -7.40 -24.24
C ARG A 13 5.41 -5.92 -24.09
N TYR A 14 5.65 -5.38 -22.89
CA TYR A 14 5.50 -3.96 -22.56
C TYR A 14 6.80 -3.42 -21.97
N ASN A 15 7.06 -2.13 -22.18
CA ASN A 15 8.14 -1.45 -21.47
C ASN A 15 7.63 -1.01 -20.10
N ALA A 16 8.49 -1.12 -19.09
CA ALA A 16 8.18 -0.77 -17.72
C ALA A 16 9.32 0.03 -17.08
N ARG A 17 8.93 1.00 -16.26
CA ARG A 17 9.81 1.79 -15.41
C ARG A 17 9.82 1.20 -14.01
N ILE A 18 10.97 1.24 -13.35
CA ILE A 18 11.14 0.76 -11.98
C ILE A 18 11.51 1.92 -11.07
N PHE A 19 10.88 2.01 -9.90
CA PHE A 19 11.21 2.98 -8.86
C PHE A 19 11.59 2.26 -7.58
N ARG A 20 12.71 2.64 -6.96
CA ARG A 20 13.16 2.04 -5.70
C ARG A 20 12.35 2.59 -4.52
N LEU A 21 11.62 1.73 -3.82
CA LEU A 21 10.76 2.05 -2.66
C LEU A 21 11.29 1.48 -1.33
N GLY A 22 12.61 1.38 -1.20
CA GLY A 22 13.28 0.81 -0.03
C GLY A 22 14.38 -0.15 -0.46
N ALA A 23 14.95 -0.87 0.51
CA ALA A 23 15.98 -1.87 0.22
C ALA A 23 15.40 -3.05 -0.59
N ASP A 24 14.26 -3.57 -0.12
CA ASP A 24 13.64 -4.79 -0.66
C ASP A 24 12.46 -4.51 -1.61
N TRP A 25 12.15 -3.24 -1.89
CA TRP A 25 10.89 -2.83 -2.50
C TRP A 25 11.09 -2.05 -3.78
N VAL A 26 10.32 -2.42 -4.80
CA VAL A 26 10.31 -1.71 -6.07
C VAL A 26 8.88 -1.50 -6.56
N LEU A 27 8.61 -0.34 -7.13
CA LEU A 27 7.39 -0.06 -7.86
C LEU A 27 7.66 -0.22 -9.35
N CYS A 28 6.92 -1.10 -10.00
CA CYS A 28 6.94 -1.25 -11.45
C CYS A 28 5.75 -0.52 -12.07
N SER A 29 6.02 0.37 -13.01
CA SER A 29 5.01 1.13 -13.75
C SER A 29 5.09 0.81 -15.23
N PHE A 30 3.97 0.53 -15.86
CA PHE A 30 3.89 0.26 -17.30
C PHE A 30 2.62 0.85 -17.89
N ARG A 31 2.64 1.09 -19.20
CA ARG A 31 1.42 1.52 -19.89
C ARG A 31 0.40 0.39 -19.88
N LEU A 32 -0.76 0.63 -19.29
CA LEU A 32 -1.82 -0.37 -19.21
C LEU A 32 -2.40 -0.61 -20.62
N PRO A 33 -2.42 -1.86 -21.12
CA PRO A 33 -3.08 -2.17 -22.37
C PRO A 33 -4.61 -2.11 -22.23
N THR A 34 -5.31 -1.99 -23.35
CA THR A 34 -6.78 -1.90 -23.39
C THR A 34 -7.49 -3.16 -22.87
N SER A 35 -6.80 -4.30 -22.84
CA SER A 35 -7.28 -5.54 -22.22
C SER A 35 -7.34 -5.48 -20.69
N MET A 36 -6.74 -4.45 -20.05
CA MET A 36 -6.70 -4.24 -18.61
C MET A 36 -6.39 -5.52 -17.81
N PRO A 37 -5.23 -6.15 -18.07
CA PRO A 37 -4.88 -7.42 -17.46
C PRO A 37 -4.67 -7.23 -15.96
N ILE A 38 -5.61 -7.71 -15.15
CA ILE A 38 -5.51 -7.78 -13.69
C ILE A 38 -4.32 -8.66 -13.31
N PRO A 39 -3.26 -8.11 -12.69
CA PRO A 39 -2.11 -8.87 -12.22
C PRO A 39 -2.51 -9.83 -11.10
N LEU A 40 -2.04 -11.08 -11.19
CA LEU A 40 -2.28 -12.11 -10.18
C LEU A 40 -1.01 -12.44 -9.41
N GLU A 41 0.12 -12.60 -10.11
CA GLU A 41 1.42 -12.88 -9.51
C GLU A 41 2.58 -12.55 -10.49
N VAL A 42 3.79 -12.42 -9.95
CA VAL A 42 5.03 -12.45 -10.75
C VAL A 42 5.48 -13.91 -10.81
N VAL A 43 5.58 -14.48 -12.01
CA VAL A 43 6.02 -15.87 -12.22
C VAL A 43 7.52 -15.96 -12.50
N ALA A 44 8.14 -14.88 -12.96
CA ALA A 44 9.58 -14.78 -13.12
C ALA A 44 10.06 -13.33 -13.01
N PRO A 45 11.24 -13.08 -12.41
CA PRO A 45 12.10 -14.05 -11.74
C PRO A 45 11.53 -14.50 -10.38
N GLY A 46 11.90 -15.70 -9.90
CA GLY A 46 11.25 -16.36 -8.74
C GLY A 46 11.55 -15.74 -7.37
N ASP A 47 12.45 -14.77 -7.32
CA ASP A 47 12.87 -13.99 -6.16
C ASP A 47 12.12 -12.64 -6.04
N VAL A 48 11.13 -12.43 -6.90
CA VAL A 48 10.25 -11.26 -6.93
C VAL A 48 8.81 -11.69 -6.71
N THR A 49 8.15 -11.06 -5.74
CA THR A 49 6.75 -11.30 -5.44
C THR A 49 5.91 -10.05 -5.65
N LEU A 50 4.73 -10.22 -6.26
CA LEU A 50 3.70 -9.18 -6.31
C LEU A 50 3.05 -9.04 -4.93
N GLU A 51 3.10 -7.85 -4.34
CA GLU A 51 2.50 -7.59 -3.03
C GLU A 51 1.17 -6.87 -3.16
N THR A 52 1.08 -5.90 -4.07
CA THR A 52 -0.18 -5.26 -4.44
C THR A 52 -0.05 -4.60 -5.82
N TRP A 53 -1.17 -4.18 -6.40
CA TRP A 53 -1.20 -3.51 -7.69
C TRP A 53 -2.36 -2.50 -7.74
N ALA A 54 -2.28 -1.58 -8.69
CA ALA A 54 -3.35 -0.64 -8.97
C ALA A 54 -3.31 -0.15 -10.41
N PHE A 55 -4.43 0.41 -10.87
CA PHE A 55 -4.51 1.13 -12.14
C PHE A 55 -4.68 2.62 -11.86
N ALA A 56 -3.79 3.43 -12.43
CA ALA A 56 -3.85 4.87 -12.38
C ALA A 56 -4.30 5.45 -13.73
N GLY A 57 -4.81 6.68 -13.70
CA GLY A 57 -5.25 7.38 -14.91
C GLY A 57 -6.48 6.74 -15.59
N MET A 58 -7.36 6.11 -14.83
CA MET A 58 -8.62 5.54 -15.33
C MET A 58 -9.73 6.62 -15.40
N THR A 59 -9.43 7.76 -16.03
CA THR A 59 -10.39 8.87 -16.19
C THR A 59 -10.68 9.15 -17.65
N ALA A 60 -11.86 9.69 -17.96
CA ALA A 60 -12.26 10.01 -19.34
C ALA A 60 -11.33 11.00 -20.06
N ARG A 61 -10.48 11.74 -19.33
CA ARG A 61 -9.53 12.71 -19.88
C ARG A 61 -8.14 12.14 -20.10
N GLU A 62 -7.81 11.05 -19.42
CA GLU A 62 -6.47 10.47 -19.43
C GLU A 62 -6.32 9.52 -20.62
N ARG A 63 -5.36 9.80 -21.48
CA ARG A 63 -5.17 9.03 -22.74
C ARG A 63 -4.27 7.80 -22.55
N ARG A 64 -3.68 7.61 -21.37
CA ARG A 64 -2.65 6.60 -21.09
C ARG A 64 -2.77 6.10 -19.65
N PRO A 65 -3.70 5.19 -19.36
CA PRO A 65 -3.76 4.55 -18.05
C PRO A 65 -2.46 3.78 -17.76
N THR A 66 -2.11 3.72 -16.49
CA THR A 66 -0.86 3.13 -16.00
C THR A 66 -1.16 1.95 -15.10
N GLY A 67 -0.49 0.82 -15.34
CA GLY A 67 -0.45 -0.28 -14.40
C GLY A 67 0.69 -0.08 -13.41
N LEU A 68 0.39 -0.18 -12.12
CA LEU A 68 1.33 -0.04 -11.01
C LEU A 68 1.40 -1.37 -10.25
N LEU A 69 2.60 -1.90 -10.05
CA LEU A 69 2.85 -3.13 -9.30
C LEU A 69 3.84 -2.82 -8.17
N LEU A 70 3.42 -3.00 -6.92
CA LEU A 70 4.37 -3.02 -5.80
C LEU A 70 4.94 -4.43 -5.71
N LEU A 71 6.26 -4.52 -5.89
CA LEU A 71 6.99 -5.76 -5.88
C LEU A 71 7.93 -5.78 -4.68
N ARG A 72 8.00 -6.94 -4.04
CA ARG A 72 9.01 -7.23 -3.04
C ARG A 72 10.06 -8.16 -3.65
N THR A 73 11.30 -7.81 -3.40
CA THR A 73 12.49 -8.55 -3.82
C THR A 73 13.11 -9.22 -2.59
N ARG A 74 13.75 -10.38 -2.76
CA ARG A 74 14.45 -11.08 -1.68
C ARG A 74 15.90 -11.39 -2.08
N GLY A 75 16.85 -11.13 -1.20
CA GLY A 75 18.27 -11.38 -1.46
C GLY A 75 18.84 -10.43 -2.52
N ASP A 76 19.85 -10.88 -3.29
CA ASP A 76 20.50 -10.09 -4.36
C ASP A 76 19.57 -9.79 -5.56
N ALA A 77 18.32 -10.26 -5.50
CA ALA A 77 17.26 -10.00 -6.46
C ALA A 77 16.96 -8.51 -6.62
N ALA A 78 17.07 -7.73 -5.54
CA ALA A 78 16.90 -6.29 -5.60
C ALA A 78 17.84 -5.74 -6.67
N GLU A 79 19.15 -5.96 -6.53
CA GLU A 79 20.14 -5.52 -7.50
C GLU A 79 19.92 -6.14 -8.89
N THR A 80 19.36 -7.35 -9.01
CA THR A 80 19.09 -8.00 -10.30
C THR A 80 17.85 -7.43 -11.02
N VAL A 81 16.75 -7.14 -10.33
CA VAL A 81 15.57 -6.45 -10.88
C VAL A 81 15.91 -5.01 -11.25
N LEU A 82 16.78 -4.39 -10.45
CA LEU A 82 17.24 -3.02 -10.61
C LEU A 82 18.36 -2.94 -11.67
N ALA A 83 19.03 -4.06 -11.97
CA ALA A 83 19.98 -4.20 -13.05
C ALA A 83 19.27 -4.16 -14.42
N ARG A 84 19.91 -3.43 -15.33
CA ARG A 84 19.44 -3.15 -16.70
C ARG A 84 18.82 -4.38 -17.39
N GLY A 85 17.55 -4.26 -17.78
CA GLY A 85 16.95 -5.13 -18.79
C GLY A 85 16.35 -6.44 -18.30
N THR A 86 16.04 -6.55 -17.00
CA THR A 86 15.31 -7.69 -16.45
C THR A 86 13.91 -7.79 -17.09
N ARG A 87 13.45 -9.03 -17.27
CA ARG A 87 12.11 -9.32 -17.77
C ARG A 87 11.27 -9.83 -16.60
N LEU A 88 10.25 -9.07 -16.23
CA LEU A 88 9.23 -9.55 -15.30
C LEU A 88 8.15 -10.24 -16.10
N VAL A 89 7.88 -11.51 -15.79
CA VAL A 89 6.74 -12.21 -16.35
C VAL A 89 5.64 -12.17 -15.29
N VAL A 90 4.52 -11.57 -15.64
CA VAL A 90 3.39 -11.35 -14.74
C VAL A 90 2.22 -12.19 -15.24
N ALA A 91 1.76 -13.14 -14.43
CA ALA A 91 0.52 -13.83 -14.70
C ALA A 91 -0.64 -12.88 -14.43
N THR A 92 -1.64 -12.94 -15.29
CA THR A 92 -2.84 -12.11 -15.21
C THR A 92 -4.07 -13.00 -15.33
N HIS A 93 -5.25 -12.46 -15.02
CA HIS A 93 -6.52 -13.18 -15.18
C HIS A 93 -6.83 -13.66 -16.61
N PHE A 94 -6.06 -13.23 -17.62
CA PHE A 94 -6.26 -13.61 -19.02
C PHE A 94 -5.05 -14.35 -19.60
N HIS A 95 -3.93 -13.64 -19.81
CA HIS A 95 -2.66 -14.25 -20.25
C HIS A 95 -1.48 -13.61 -19.53
N SER A 96 -0.35 -14.30 -19.49
CA SER A 96 0.88 -13.70 -18.97
C SER A 96 1.33 -12.53 -19.84
N ILE A 97 1.87 -11.49 -19.20
CA ILE A 97 2.50 -10.36 -19.87
C ILE A 97 3.98 -10.31 -19.49
N THR A 98 4.81 -9.82 -20.40
CA THR A 98 6.25 -9.64 -20.15
C THR A 98 6.56 -8.15 -20.07
N LEU A 99 7.04 -7.69 -18.92
CA LEU A 99 7.49 -6.33 -18.71
C LEU A 99 9.01 -6.27 -18.87
N ALA A 100 9.49 -5.52 -19.85
CA ALA A 100 10.91 -5.21 -19.98
C ALA A 100 11.22 -3.99 -19.13
N THR A 101 12.08 -4.17 -18.12
CA THR A 101 12.38 -3.12 -17.14
C THR A 101 13.57 -2.28 -17.56
N ASP A 102 13.41 -0.97 -17.39
CA ASP A 102 14.50 0.00 -17.42
C ASP A 102 15.24 0.03 -16.07
N PRO A 103 16.44 0.64 -15.99
CA PRO A 103 17.13 0.88 -14.73
C PRO A 103 16.24 1.57 -13.70
N ALA A 104 16.46 1.23 -12.44
CA ALA A 104 15.70 1.80 -11.35
C ALA A 104 15.93 3.30 -11.17
N GLU A 105 14.83 4.02 -11.00
CA GLU A 105 14.79 5.43 -10.66
C GLU A 105 14.56 5.62 -9.16
N PRO A 106 14.96 6.77 -8.59
CA PRO A 106 14.59 7.14 -7.22
C PRO A 106 13.06 7.30 -7.07
N ALA A 107 12.50 6.94 -5.91
CA ALA A 107 11.07 7.13 -5.61
C ALA A 107 10.54 8.54 -5.89
N GLY A 108 11.38 9.58 -5.68
CA GLY A 108 11.01 10.98 -5.87
C GLY A 108 10.70 11.38 -7.32
N THR A 109 10.97 10.52 -8.31
CA THR A 109 10.60 10.77 -9.72
C THR A 109 9.24 10.17 -10.09
N LEU A 110 8.58 9.47 -9.17
CA LEU A 110 7.23 8.96 -9.35
C LEU A 110 6.23 10.13 -9.51
N SER A 111 5.30 10.01 -10.44
CA SER A 111 4.29 11.06 -10.62
C SER A 111 3.40 11.17 -9.37
N PRO A 112 2.96 12.38 -8.97
CA PRO A 112 2.08 12.54 -7.81
C PRO A 112 0.78 11.73 -7.93
N GLY A 113 0.23 11.60 -9.14
CA GLY A 113 -0.98 10.82 -9.41
C GLY A 113 -0.78 9.32 -9.19
N ASP A 114 0.33 8.77 -9.70
CA ASP A 114 0.67 7.35 -9.48
C ASP A 114 0.97 7.08 -8.00
N ALA A 115 1.68 8.00 -7.33
CA ALA A 115 1.96 7.91 -5.90
C ALA A 115 0.67 7.90 -5.07
N ALA A 116 -0.31 8.75 -5.40
CA ALA A 116 -1.61 8.79 -4.73
C ALA A 116 -2.42 7.50 -4.89
N VAL A 117 -2.42 6.92 -6.09
CA VAL A 117 -3.09 5.64 -6.35
C VAL A 117 -2.38 4.51 -5.61
N MET A 118 -1.05 4.48 -5.67
CA MET A 118 -0.25 3.44 -5.00
C MET A 118 -0.36 3.53 -3.48
N ALA A 119 -0.34 4.74 -2.90
CA ALA A 119 -0.56 4.94 -1.47
C ALA A 119 -1.85 4.26 -0.97
N ARG A 120 -2.95 4.41 -1.71
CA ARG A 120 -4.22 3.75 -1.40
C ARG A 120 -4.12 2.23 -1.47
N ALA A 121 -3.56 1.71 -2.57
CA ALA A 121 -3.44 0.27 -2.75
C ALA A 121 -2.46 -0.39 -1.76
N VAL A 122 -1.41 0.29 -1.32
CA VAL A 122 -0.51 -0.17 -0.26
C VAL A 122 -1.26 -0.26 1.07
N LEU A 123 -1.94 0.81 1.49
CA LEU A 123 -2.71 0.81 2.74
C LEU A 123 -3.78 -0.28 2.75
N SER A 124 -4.52 -0.44 1.66
CA SER A 124 -5.55 -1.50 1.53
C SER A 124 -4.99 -2.93 1.49
N SER A 125 -3.75 -3.10 1.03
CA SER A 125 -3.08 -4.43 0.96
C SER A 125 -2.46 -4.89 2.29
N MET A 126 -2.55 -4.07 3.33
CA MET A 126 -1.88 -4.35 4.58
C MET A 126 -2.55 -5.51 5.32
N THR A 127 -1.75 -6.51 5.69
CA THR A 127 -2.15 -7.74 6.39
C THR A 127 -1.19 -8.03 7.54
N PRO A 128 -1.55 -8.89 8.51
CA PRO A 128 -0.61 -9.38 9.53
C PRO A 128 0.72 -9.92 8.98
N ARG A 129 0.73 -10.48 7.78
CA ARG A 129 1.93 -11.06 7.18
C ARG A 129 2.92 -10.01 6.64
N ASN A 130 2.43 -8.86 6.17
CA ASN A 130 3.26 -7.88 5.46
C ASN A 130 3.32 -6.50 6.15
N ALA A 131 2.51 -6.22 7.18
CA ALA A 131 2.40 -4.90 7.80
C ALA A 131 3.74 -4.33 8.29
N ALA A 132 4.61 -5.16 8.86
CA ALA A 132 5.95 -4.72 9.26
C ALA A 132 6.86 -4.40 8.07
N ALA A 133 6.81 -5.23 7.02
CA ALA A 133 7.65 -5.06 5.85
C ALA A 133 7.24 -3.85 4.99
N LEU A 134 5.97 -3.42 5.04
CA LEU A 134 5.46 -2.28 4.30
C LEU A 134 5.86 -0.91 4.89
N ALA A 135 6.62 -0.87 6.00
CA ALA A 135 7.07 0.38 6.62
C ALA A 135 7.82 1.30 5.64
N ASP A 136 8.73 0.73 4.84
CA ASP A 136 9.54 1.47 3.86
C ASP A 136 8.67 2.06 2.73
N PRO A 137 7.87 1.26 1.98
CA PRO A 137 6.95 1.80 0.99
C PRO A 137 6.01 2.86 1.54
N ILE A 138 5.44 2.64 2.72
CA ILE A 138 4.50 3.59 3.35
C ILE A 138 5.22 4.91 3.70
N THR A 139 6.44 4.85 4.22
CA THR A 139 7.23 6.04 4.55
C THR A 139 7.57 6.86 3.30
N LEU A 140 7.95 6.21 2.19
CA LEU A 140 8.25 6.89 0.94
C LEU A 140 7.01 7.45 0.25
N LEU A 141 5.84 6.82 0.44
CA LEU A 141 4.55 7.30 -0.02
C LEU A 141 3.87 8.28 0.95
N ALA A 142 4.54 8.65 2.06
CA ALA A 142 3.96 9.52 3.09
C ALA A 142 3.39 10.86 2.55
N PRO A 143 4.02 11.57 1.60
CA PRO A 143 3.42 12.77 1.01
C PRO A 143 2.07 12.48 0.34
N ALA A 144 1.97 11.39 -0.42
CA ALA A 144 0.72 11.01 -1.08
C ALA A 144 -0.34 10.54 -0.07
N ILE A 145 0.07 9.87 1.01
CA ILE A 145 -0.83 9.48 2.12
C ILE A 145 -1.38 10.73 2.83
N ARG A 146 -0.54 11.74 3.06
CA ARG A 146 -0.90 13.04 3.63
C ARG A 146 -1.87 13.86 2.80
N ASP A 147 -2.00 13.57 1.52
CA ASP A 147 -2.94 14.27 0.64
C ASP A 147 -4.28 13.53 0.52
N LEU A 148 -4.42 12.35 1.12
CA LEU A 148 -5.68 11.61 1.08
C LEU A 148 -6.80 12.44 1.75
N PRO A 149 -8.00 12.52 1.15
CA PRO A 149 -9.10 13.29 1.72
C PRO A 149 -9.62 12.64 3.00
N VAL A 150 -9.97 13.46 3.98
CA VAL A 150 -10.67 13.05 5.19
C VAL A 150 -12.16 13.34 5.00
N SER A 151 -13.00 12.31 5.07
CA SER A 151 -14.45 12.48 4.96
C SER A 151 -15.01 13.19 6.19
N LYS A 152 -15.95 14.13 5.98
CA LYS A 152 -16.68 14.79 7.08
C LYS A 152 -17.50 13.79 7.90
N ASP A 153 -18.03 12.77 7.24
CA ASP A 153 -18.79 11.68 7.84
C ASP A 153 -17.92 10.47 8.21
N GLY A 154 -16.60 10.62 8.08
CA GLY A 154 -15.64 9.58 8.43
C GLY A 154 -15.51 9.35 9.93
N PRO A 155 -14.85 8.25 10.32
CA PRO A 155 -14.61 7.92 11.73
C PRO A 155 -13.80 9.00 12.43
N VAL A 156 -14.07 9.17 13.72
CA VAL A 156 -13.33 10.05 14.62
C VAL A 156 -12.43 9.22 15.50
N VAL A 157 -11.14 9.55 15.54
CA VAL A 157 -10.17 9.03 16.50
C VAL A 157 -10.03 10.06 17.61
N THR A 158 -10.47 9.70 18.80
CA THR A 158 -10.22 10.46 20.02
C THR A 158 -8.90 10.02 20.63
N LEU A 159 -7.95 10.95 20.71
CA LEU A 159 -6.66 10.71 21.34
C LEU A 159 -6.78 10.82 22.86
N VAL A 160 -6.07 9.95 23.56
CA VAL A 160 -5.89 9.99 25.02
C VAL A 160 -4.41 10.19 25.35
N ASP A 161 -4.09 10.50 26.60
CA ASP A 161 -2.71 10.79 27.02
C ASP A 161 -1.77 9.58 26.86
N ASP A 162 -2.31 8.35 26.91
CA ASP A 162 -1.54 7.13 26.64
C ASP A 162 -1.32 6.95 25.13
N PRO A 163 -0.06 6.99 24.63
CA PRO A 163 0.25 6.80 23.21
C PRO A 163 0.01 5.36 22.72
N ARG A 164 -0.36 4.43 23.60
CA ARG A 164 -0.76 3.05 23.28
C ARG A 164 -2.27 2.84 23.35
N ALA A 165 -3.05 3.91 23.47
CA ALA A 165 -4.50 3.81 23.45
C ALA A 165 -5.10 4.91 22.59
N CYS A 166 -6.26 4.63 22.02
CA CYS A 166 -7.13 5.65 21.46
C CYS A 166 -8.57 5.15 21.49
N SER A 167 -9.51 6.04 21.26
CA SER A 167 -10.89 5.66 21.03
C SER A 167 -11.32 5.99 19.61
N ILE A 168 -12.16 5.16 19.01
CA ILE A 168 -12.69 5.39 17.67
C ILE A 168 -14.21 5.34 17.67
N SER A 169 -14.84 6.22 16.89
CA SER A 169 -16.29 6.16 16.63
C SER A 169 -16.61 5.08 15.59
N GLY A 170 -17.81 4.49 15.68
CA GLY A 170 -18.32 3.53 14.71
C GLY A 170 -18.23 2.10 15.20
N THR A 171 -18.40 1.15 14.28
CA THR A 171 -18.53 -0.29 14.58
C THR A 171 -17.49 -1.17 13.88
N GLU A 172 -16.75 -0.62 12.92
CA GLU A 172 -15.72 -1.36 12.19
C GLU A 172 -14.40 -1.33 12.95
N VAL A 173 -13.97 -2.49 13.49
CA VAL A 173 -12.71 -2.63 14.21
C VAL A 173 -11.55 -2.67 13.20
N PRO A 174 -10.62 -1.71 13.21
CA PRO A 174 -9.44 -1.77 12.35
C PRO A 174 -8.43 -2.79 12.88
N ASN A 175 -7.60 -3.32 11.98
CA ASN A 175 -6.46 -4.15 12.35
C ASN A 175 -5.27 -3.29 12.80
N TYR A 176 -5.13 -2.09 12.22
CA TYR A 176 -4.03 -1.17 12.49
C TYR A 176 -4.49 0.28 12.51
N VAL A 177 -3.74 1.09 13.24
CA VAL A 177 -3.85 2.55 13.22
C VAL A 177 -2.53 3.13 12.76
N LEU A 178 -2.57 3.89 11.66
CA LEU A 178 -1.44 4.65 11.17
C LEU A 178 -1.61 6.11 11.57
N PHE A 179 -0.69 6.61 12.38
CA PHE A 179 -0.61 7.99 12.80
C PHE A 179 0.44 8.73 11.99
N ASP A 180 0.11 9.95 11.57
CA ASP A 180 1.05 10.88 10.96
C ASP A 180 1.16 12.12 11.83
N SER A 181 2.40 12.54 12.10
CA SER A 181 2.69 13.70 12.94
C SER A 181 3.44 14.81 12.22
N GLY A 182 3.73 14.65 10.92
CA GLY A 182 4.60 15.56 10.15
C GLY A 182 6.04 15.05 10.07
N PRO A 183 6.81 14.97 11.18
CA PRO A 183 8.17 14.41 11.17
C PRO A 183 8.25 12.93 10.78
N GLY A 184 7.15 12.19 10.90
CA GLY A 184 7.11 10.80 10.49
C GLY A 184 5.78 10.11 10.73
N LEU A 185 5.72 8.88 10.21
CA LEU A 185 4.61 7.96 10.37
C LEU A 185 4.90 6.96 11.49
N ARG A 186 3.85 6.58 12.22
CA ARG A 186 3.86 5.52 13.21
C ARG A 186 2.71 4.58 12.95
N CYS A 187 2.99 3.28 12.87
CA CYS A 187 1.96 2.26 12.76
C CYS A 187 1.88 1.46 14.06
N ALA A 188 0.66 1.20 14.52
CA ALA A 188 0.38 0.33 15.64
C ALA A 188 -0.67 -0.71 15.25
N ARG A 189 -0.49 -1.93 15.75
CA ARG A 189 -1.47 -3.02 15.65
C ARG A 189 -2.51 -2.84 16.75
N VAL A 190 -3.78 -3.06 16.42
CA VAL A 190 -4.84 -3.15 17.43
C VAL A 190 -4.68 -4.48 18.17
N ALA A 191 -4.34 -4.40 19.46
CA ALA A 191 -4.17 -5.55 20.33
C ALA A 191 -5.52 -6.00 20.91
N THR A 192 -6.31 -5.04 21.39
CA THR A 192 -7.67 -5.26 21.88
C THR A 192 -8.57 -4.10 21.44
N ALA A 193 -9.87 -4.40 21.29
CA ALA A 193 -10.90 -3.40 21.01
C ALA A 193 -12.12 -3.68 21.90
N ARG A 194 -12.47 -2.73 22.76
CA ARG A 194 -13.64 -2.82 23.65
C ARG A 194 -14.75 -1.95 23.09
N MET A 195 -15.84 -2.57 22.67
CA MET A 195 -16.95 -1.88 22.01
C MET A 195 -18.04 -1.47 23.00
N THR A 196 -18.54 -0.26 22.84
CA THR A 196 -19.73 0.27 23.52
C THR A 196 -20.71 0.76 22.46
N PHE A 197 -22.00 0.42 22.58
CA PHE A 197 -23.00 0.71 21.54
C PHE A 197 -23.99 1.83 21.89
N SER A 198 -24.05 2.26 23.15
CA SER A 198 -25.01 3.27 23.63
C SER A 198 -24.30 4.38 24.40
N PRO A 199 -24.67 5.67 24.21
CA PRO A 199 -25.70 6.18 23.29
C PRO A 199 -25.23 6.28 21.83
N ALA A 200 -23.95 6.07 21.56
CA ALA A 200 -23.36 5.98 20.22
C ALA A 200 -22.29 4.88 20.19
N SER A 201 -22.05 4.30 19.02
CA SER A 201 -21.03 3.26 18.85
C SER A 201 -19.62 3.85 18.97
N ARG A 202 -18.84 3.30 19.91
CA ARG A 202 -17.48 3.69 20.25
C ARG A 202 -16.66 2.44 20.55
N MET A 203 -15.37 2.49 20.24
CA MET A 203 -14.42 1.43 20.55
C MET A 203 -13.19 2.02 21.23
N ASP A 204 -12.83 1.51 22.40
CA ASP A 204 -11.57 1.82 23.04
C ASP A 204 -10.53 0.77 22.63
N LEU A 205 -9.43 1.23 22.04
CA LEU A 205 -8.39 0.40 21.45
C LEU A 205 -7.15 0.41 22.34
N GLU A 206 -6.59 -0.78 22.59
CA GLU A 206 -5.22 -0.93 23.06
C GLU A 206 -4.32 -1.24 21.85
N LEU A 207 -3.18 -0.57 21.76
CA LEU A 207 -2.33 -0.53 20.58
C LEU A 207 -0.91 -1.04 20.90
N ASP A 208 -0.47 -2.03 20.13
CA ASP A 208 0.91 -2.50 20.14
C ASP A 208 1.71 -1.76 19.07
N PRO A 209 2.81 -1.06 19.42
CA PRO A 209 3.69 -0.44 18.43
C PRO A 209 4.21 -1.47 17.43
N LEU A 210 4.08 -1.18 16.13
CA LEU A 210 4.60 -2.03 15.07
C LEU A 210 5.89 -1.47 14.47
N TRP A 211 5.87 -0.21 14.05
CA TRP A 211 7.05 0.53 13.57
C TRP A 211 6.82 2.04 13.62
N GLY A 212 7.91 2.78 13.46
CA GLY A 212 7.93 4.24 13.59
C GLY A 212 8.05 4.70 15.04
N PRO A 213 8.59 5.90 15.28
CA PRO A 213 8.77 6.42 16.63
C PRO A 213 7.43 6.70 17.30
N ALA A 214 7.41 6.75 18.64
CA ALA A 214 6.27 7.31 19.35
C ALA A 214 6.07 8.76 18.89
N VAL A 215 4.90 9.03 18.29
CA VAL A 215 4.51 10.37 17.90
C VAL A 215 3.85 11.07 19.07
N GLY A 216 4.10 12.37 19.22
CA GLY A 216 3.42 13.21 20.21
C GLY A 216 1.96 13.39 19.82
N GLN A 217 1.62 14.54 19.21
CA GLN A 217 0.28 14.77 18.69
C GLN A 217 0.25 14.46 17.18
N PRO A 218 -0.48 13.41 16.75
CA PRO A 218 -0.70 13.19 15.33
C PRO A 218 -1.57 14.30 14.75
N GLU A 219 -1.31 14.65 13.49
CA GLU A 219 -2.11 15.57 12.67
C GLU A 219 -3.14 14.80 11.84
N ARG A 220 -2.83 13.54 11.51
CA ARG A 220 -3.72 12.65 10.76
C ARG A 220 -3.69 11.24 11.33
N ALA A 221 -4.80 10.53 11.18
CA ALA A 221 -4.87 9.10 11.46
C ALA A 221 -5.57 8.37 10.32
N PHE A 222 -5.16 7.13 10.09
CA PHE A 222 -5.80 6.20 9.18
C PHE A 222 -6.10 4.90 9.89
N LEU A 223 -7.34 4.45 9.76
CA LEU A 223 -7.81 3.17 10.28
C LEU A 223 -7.70 2.16 9.15
N ILE A 224 -6.89 1.11 9.34
CA ILE A 224 -6.61 0.12 8.30
C ILE A 224 -7.29 -1.18 8.67
N ALA A 225 -8.22 -1.62 7.81
CA ALA A 225 -8.99 -2.84 7.94
C ALA A 225 -8.54 -3.86 6.87
N ASN A 226 -9.23 -5.00 6.79
CA ASN A 226 -8.90 -6.00 5.79
C ASN A 226 -9.36 -5.53 4.40
N GLY A 227 -8.42 -5.31 3.47
CA GLY A 227 -8.72 -4.89 2.10
C GLY A 227 -9.12 -3.42 1.94
N GLY A 228 -9.02 -2.61 3.00
CA GLY A 228 -9.48 -1.23 2.97
C GLY A 228 -8.91 -0.37 4.09
N PHE A 229 -9.13 0.93 3.99
CA PHE A 229 -8.76 1.89 5.01
C PHE A 229 -9.69 3.10 5.00
N ALA A 230 -9.74 3.82 6.12
CA ALA A 230 -10.42 5.09 6.24
C ALA A 230 -9.48 6.15 6.83
N ALA A 231 -9.41 7.32 6.20
CA ALA A 231 -8.80 8.49 6.82
C ALA A 231 -9.76 9.02 7.90
N ALA A 232 -9.26 9.19 9.12
CA ALA A 232 -10.05 9.57 10.28
C ALA A 232 -9.86 11.05 10.63
N ARG A 233 -10.91 11.64 11.19
CA ARG A 233 -10.82 12.93 11.86
C ARG A 233 -10.21 12.72 13.24
N LEU A 234 -9.44 13.69 13.72
CA LEU A 234 -8.89 13.66 15.07
C LEU A 234 -9.73 14.53 16.01
N SER A 235 -9.90 14.06 17.24
CA SER A 235 -10.39 14.85 18.37
C SER A 235 -9.52 14.61 19.60
N ALA A 236 -9.37 15.63 20.44
CA ALA A 236 -8.82 15.44 21.78
C ALA A 236 -9.90 14.86 22.70
N ALA A 237 -9.51 14.07 23.70
CA ALA A 237 -10.42 13.71 24.79
C ALA A 237 -10.94 14.99 25.49
N ALA A 238 -12.23 15.00 25.83
CA ALA A 238 -12.77 16.02 26.72
C ALA A 238 -12.05 15.91 28.07
N ARG A 239 -11.44 17.01 28.51
CA ARG A 239 -10.84 17.11 29.85
C ARG A 239 -11.91 17.19 30.92
#